data_AF-A0A7K0ER30-F1
#
_entry.id   AF-A0A7K0ER30-F1
#
_cell.length_a   1.000
_cell.length_b   1.000
_cell.length_c   1.000
_cell.angle_alpha   90.00
_cell.angle_beta   90.00
_cell.angle_gamma   90.00
#
_symmetry.space_group_name_H-M   'P 1'
#
loop_
_entity.id
_entity.type
_entity.pdbx_description
1 polymer ?
#
loop_
_entity_poly.entity_id
_entity_poly.type
_entity_poly.pdbx_seq_one_letter_code
_entity_poly.pdbx_strand_id
1 'polypeptide(L)'
;MCNQEKPNPIDHFNHLLPEWGQAADEIYQNYHFLNLALSQTDRLLIPKEALQKLVKLKELLVTTLVDLVQDLPAATHRLSNETRQSIGRFNTHTITLQNINRQTDVLFKELLREYPSLKAWFDSIDDE
;
A
#
# COMPACT_ATOMS: atom_id res chain seq x y z
N MET A 1 -6.97 47.57 -1.18
CA MET A 1 -7.57 46.66 -0.20
C MET A 1 -7.31 45.24 -0.68
N CYS A 2 -6.39 44.52 -0.04
CA CYS A 2 -6.15 43.12 -0.39
C CYS A 2 -7.25 42.28 0.25
N ASN A 3 -8.16 41.76 -0.58
CA ASN A 3 -9.03 40.66 -0.17
C ASN A 3 -8.12 39.44 0.02
N GLN A 4 -7.66 39.22 1.25
CA GLN A 4 -7.17 37.91 1.64
C GLN A 4 -8.37 36.98 1.66
N GLU A 5 -8.60 36.28 0.54
CA GLU A 5 -9.48 35.11 0.53
C GLU A 5 -9.00 34.18 1.64
N LYS A 6 -9.84 33.99 2.66
CA LYS A 6 -9.55 33.02 3.71
C LYS A 6 -9.48 31.66 3.03
N PRO A 7 -8.36 30.92 3.14
CA PRO A 7 -8.26 29.59 2.56
C PRO A 7 -9.43 28.76 3.06
N ASN A 8 -10.12 28.10 2.14
CA ASN A 8 -11.32 27.35 2.47
C ASN A 8 -10.93 26.23 3.44
N PRO A 9 -11.55 26.18 4.64
CA PRO A 9 -11.11 25.29 5.72
C PRO A 9 -11.26 23.81 5.37
N ILE A 10 -11.83 23.44 4.23
CA ILE A 10 -11.91 22.04 3.78
C ILE A 10 -10.88 21.67 2.71
N ASP A 11 -10.11 22.62 2.16
CA ASP A 11 -9.23 22.36 1.00
C ASP A 11 -8.15 21.31 1.29
N HIS A 12 -7.72 21.20 2.55
CA HIS A 12 -6.76 20.17 2.95
C HIS A 12 -7.33 18.74 2.94
N PHE A 13 -8.66 18.57 2.97
CA PHE A 13 -9.32 17.27 2.83
C PHE A 13 -9.47 16.83 1.38
N ASN A 14 -9.39 17.76 0.42
CA ASN A 14 -9.62 17.47 -1.00
C ASN A 14 -8.59 16.48 -1.58
N HIS A 15 -7.40 16.41 -0.99
CA HIS A 15 -6.33 15.51 -1.43
C HIS A 15 -6.13 14.30 -0.51
N LEU A 16 -6.50 14.42 0.76
CA LEU A 16 -6.34 13.39 1.78
C LEU A 16 -7.07 12.08 1.45
N LEU A 17 -8.36 12.18 1.11
CA LEU A 17 -9.18 10.99 0.83
C LEU A 17 -8.78 10.30 -0.48
N PRO A 18 -8.55 11.03 -1.59
CA PRO A 18 -8.05 10.41 -2.82
C PRO A 18 -6.70 9.72 -2.66
N GLU A 19 -5.71 10.37 -2.02
CA GLU A 19 -4.37 9.80 -1.85
C GLU A 19 -4.37 8.57 -0.95
N TRP A 20 -5.14 8.63 0.15
CA TRP A 20 -5.31 7.47 1.02
C TRP A 20 -5.99 6.31 0.29
N GLY A 21 -7.05 6.60 -0.46
CA GLY A 21 -7.77 5.59 -1.25
C GLY A 21 -6.86 4.91 -2.27
N GLN A 22 -6.11 5.69 -3.05
CA GLN A 22 -5.15 5.15 -4.01
C GLN A 22 -4.09 4.29 -3.32
N ALA A 23 -3.50 4.76 -2.23
CA ALA A 23 -2.45 4.01 -1.53
C ALA A 23 -2.97 2.69 -0.94
N ALA A 24 -4.23 2.68 -0.48
CA ALA A 24 -4.90 1.48 0.01
C ALA A 24 -5.21 0.48 -1.12
N ASP A 25 -5.70 0.95 -2.26
CA ASP A 25 -5.96 0.13 -3.45
C ASP A 25 -4.67 -0.54 -3.96
N GLU A 26 -3.58 0.22 -4.04
CA GLU A 26 -2.25 -0.30 -4.41
C GLU A 26 -1.76 -1.37 -3.42
N ILE A 27 -1.94 -1.18 -2.10
CA ILE A 27 -1.60 -2.22 -1.12
C ILE A 27 -2.43 -3.48 -1.34
N TYR A 28 -3.72 -3.33 -1.62
CA TYR A 28 -4.60 -4.48 -1.85
C TYR A 28 -4.17 -5.27 -3.10
N GLN A 29 -3.82 -4.58 -4.18
CA GLN A 29 -3.26 -5.20 -5.37
C GLN A 29 -1.94 -5.93 -5.06
N ASN A 30 -1.03 -5.26 -4.34
CA ASN A 30 0.25 -5.85 -3.91
C ASN A 30 0.06 -7.11 -3.05
N TYR A 31 -0.93 -7.12 -2.15
CA TYR A 31 -1.28 -8.29 -1.36
C TYR A 31 -1.72 -9.47 -2.22
N HIS A 32 -2.66 -9.24 -3.14
CA HIS A 32 -3.17 -10.29 -4.03
C HIS A 32 -2.10 -10.84 -4.93
N PHE A 33 -1.28 -9.95 -5.47
CA PHE A 33 -0.15 -10.28 -6.28
C PHE A 33 0.84 -11.20 -5.54
N LEU A 34 1.24 -10.82 -4.32
CA LEU A 34 2.15 -11.63 -3.49
C LEU A 34 1.52 -12.97 -3.13
N ASN A 35 0.21 -13.02 -2.88
CA ASN A 35 -0.52 -14.26 -2.67
C ASN A 35 -0.44 -15.19 -3.89
N LEU A 36 -0.67 -14.66 -5.08
CA LEU A 36 -0.62 -15.42 -6.32
C LEU A 36 0.80 -15.96 -6.57
N ALA A 37 1.82 -15.10 -6.48
CA ALA A 37 3.21 -15.46 -6.65
C ALA A 37 3.65 -16.57 -5.67
N LEU A 38 3.28 -16.44 -4.40
CA LEU A 38 3.58 -17.43 -3.36
C LEU A 38 2.79 -18.74 -3.53
N SER A 39 1.59 -18.71 -4.12
CA SER A 39 0.81 -19.93 -4.40
C SER A 39 1.35 -20.74 -5.58
N GLN A 40 2.12 -20.11 -6.46
CA GLN A 40 2.65 -20.71 -7.68
C GLN A 40 4.14 -21.05 -7.55
N THR A 41 4.73 -21.00 -6.34
CA THR A 41 6.16 -21.18 -6.10
C THR A 41 6.72 -22.47 -6.68
N ASP A 42 5.96 -23.56 -6.56
CA ASP A 42 6.36 -24.89 -7.05
C ASP A 42 6.40 -24.94 -8.59
N ARG A 43 5.56 -24.17 -9.27
CA ARG A 43 5.53 -24.07 -10.74
C ARG A 43 6.55 -23.08 -11.27
N LEU A 44 6.82 -22.01 -10.51
CA LEU A 44 7.67 -20.90 -10.94
C LEU A 44 9.16 -21.13 -10.66
N LEU A 45 9.50 -22.23 -9.96
CA LEU A 45 10.88 -22.58 -9.59
C LEU A 45 11.62 -21.39 -8.96
N ILE A 46 10.92 -20.61 -8.15
CA ILE A 46 11.45 -19.40 -7.52
C ILE A 46 12.60 -19.81 -6.59
N PRO A 47 13.81 -19.23 -6.74
CA PRO A 47 14.92 -19.55 -5.84
C PRO A 47 14.59 -19.23 -4.39
N LYS A 48 15.17 -19.99 -3.47
CA LYS A 48 14.84 -19.92 -2.05
C LYS A 48 15.06 -18.50 -1.48
N GLU A 49 16.08 -17.79 -1.95
CA GLU A 49 16.40 -16.43 -1.56
C GLU A 49 15.30 -15.45 -2.01
N ALA A 50 14.81 -15.60 -3.24
CA ALA A 50 13.72 -14.81 -3.79
C ALA A 50 12.40 -15.10 -3.06
N LEU A 51 12.12 -16.37 -2.78
CA LEU A 51 10.97 -16.79 -1.98
C LEU A 51 10.98 -16.15 -0.59
N GLN A 52 12.14 -16.14 0.09
CA GLN A 52 12.27 -15.49 1.40
C GLN A 52 12.03 -13.98 1.34
N LYS A 53 12.49 -13.29 0.29
CA LYS A 53 12.19 -11.87 0.10
C LYS A 53 10.69 -11.63 -0.08
N LEU A 54 10.01 -12.44 -0.89
CA LEU A 54 8.57 -12.35 -1.13
C LEU A 54 7.75 -12.61 0.15
N VAL A 55 8.12 -13.62 0.94
CA VAL A 55 7.46 -13.93 2.22
C VAL A 55 7.61 -12.77 3.21
N LYS A 56 8.83 -12.24 3.39
CA LYS A 56 9.08 -11.09 4.28
C LYS A 56 8.28 -9.85 3.87
N LEU A 57 8.15 -9.62 2.57
CA LEU A 57 7.38 -8.51 2.05
C LEU A 57 5.88 -8.67 2.35
N LYS A 58 5.34 -9.87 2.17
CA LYS A 58 3.96 -10.18 2.54
C LYS A 58 3.73 -10.04 4.05
N GLU A 59 4.66 -10.48 4.89
CA GLU A 59 4.60 -10.30 6.34
C GLU A 59 4.58 -8.81 6.72
N LEU A 60 5.45 -7.99 6.11
CA LEU A 60 5.48 -6.54 6.32
C LEU A 60 4.15 -5.89 5.93
N LEU A 61 3.61 -6.27 4.77
CA LEU A 61 2.35 -5.74 4.27
C LEU A 61 1.17 -6.11 5.19
N VAL A 62 1.06 -7.38 5.58
CA VAL A 62 0.00 -7.85 6.49
C VAL A 62 0.11 -7.19 7.86
N THR A 63 1.32 -7.12 8.43
CA THR A 63 1.55 -6.49 9.75
C THR A 63 1.14 -5.02 9.71
N THR A 64 1.53 -4.30 8.65
CA THR A 64 1.17 -2.89 8.51
C THR A 64 -0.34 -2.69 8.34
N LEU A 65 -1.01 -3.54 7.56
CA LEU A 65 -2.47 -3.51 7.46
C LEU A 65 -3.14 -3.72 8.83
N VAL A 66 -2.62 -4.64 9.64
CA VAL A 66 -3.12 -4.87 11.01
C VAL A 66 -2.94 -3.63 11.88
N ASP A 67 -1.77 -3.00 11.85
CA ASP A 67 -1.48 -1.79 12.62
C ASP A 67 -2.38 -0.62 12.20
N LEU A 68 -2.59 -0.44 10.88
CA LEU A 68 -3.48 0.59 10.35
C LEU A 68 -4.93 0.37 10.79
N VAL A 69 -5.42 -0.87 10.76
CA VAL A 69 -6.77 -1.22 11.22
C VAL A 69 -6.94 -1.00 12.72
N GLN A 70 -5.91 -1.30 13.52
CA GLN A 70 -5.93 -1.07 14.96
C GLN A 70 -5.89 0.42 15.34
N ASP A 71 -5.26 1.26 14.52
CA ASP A 71 -5.19 2.70 14.75
C ASP A 71 -6.44 3.46 14.26
N LEU A 72 -7.38 2.78 13.59
CA LEU A 72 -8.67 3.38 13.26
C LEU A 72 -9.49 3.59 14.54
N PRO A 73 -10.04 4.81 14.76
CA PRO A 73 -10.88 5.06 15.92
C PRO A 73 -12.10 4.13 15.88
N ALA A 74 -12.48 3.56 17.03
CA ALA A 74 -13.70 2.80 17.14
C ALA A 74 -14.86 3.62 16.58
N ALA A 75 -15.72 3.00 15.76
CA ALA A 75 -16.82 3.66 15.02
C ALA A 75 -17.79 4.48 15.90
N THR A 76 -17.68 4.37 17.23
CA THR A 76 -18.44 5.08 18.25
C THR A 76 -17.88 6.46 18.65
N HIS A 77 -16.63 6.82 18.29
CA HIS A 77 -16.06 8.12 18.65
C HIS A 77 -16.49 9.22 17.67
N ARG A 78 -17.37 10.12 18.14
CA ARG A 78 -17.84 11.29 17.38
C ARG A 78 -16.67 12.19 16.97
N LEU A 79 -16.52 12.38 15.66
CA LEU A 79 -15.55 13.22 14.96
C LEU A 79 -15.54 14.72 15.36
N SER A 80 -16.33 15.16 16.33
CA SER A 80 -16.55 16.58 16.62
C SER A 80 -15.38 17.29 17.30
N ASN A 81 -14.41 16.56 17.89
CA ASN A 81 -13.29 17.15 18.63
C ASN A 81 -11.88 16.74 18.14
N GLU A 82 -11.76 15.85 17.15
CA GLU A 82 -10.48 15.22 16.78
C GLU A 82 -9.85 15.72 15.47
N THR A 83 -10.31 16.83 14.90
CA THR A 83 -10.05 17.16 13.49
C THR A 83 -8.55 17.20 13.12
N ARG A 84 -7.69 17.86 13.92
CA ARG A 84 -6.23 17.91 13.62
C ARG A 84 -5.48 16.60 13.90
N GLN A 85 -5.80 15.91 14.99
CA GLN A 85 -5.14 14.63 15.31
C GLN A 85 -5.56 13.53 14.34
N SER A 86 -6.84 13.53 13.93
CA SER A 86 -7.36 12.64 12.90
C SER A 86 -6.71 12.89 11.54
N ILE A 87 -6.51 14.15 11.12
CA ILE A 87 -5.77 14.48 9.90
C ILE A 87 -4.31 14.01 10.00
N GLY A 88 -3.66 14.23 11.15
CA GLY A 88 -2.29 13.76 11.39
C GLY A 88 -2.15 12.25 11.23
N ARG A 89 -3.06 11.48 11.85
CA ARG A 89 -3.12 10.01 11.70
C ARG A 89 -3.33 9.60 10.25
N PHE A 90 -4.29 10.22 9.56
CA PHE A 90 -4.55 9.95 8.14
C PHE A 90 -3.31 10.17 7.26
N ASN A 91 -2.60 11.30 7.44
CA ASN A 91 -1.36 11.57 6.72
C ASN A 91 -0.28 10.53 7.00
N THR A 92 -0.10 10.16 8.28
CA THR A 92 0.86 9.11 8.68
C THR A 92 0.51 7.76 8.05
N HIS A 93 -0.76 7.41 7.99
CA HIS A 93 -1.24 6.20 7.33
C HIS A 93 -0.95 6.23 5.83
N THR A 94 -1.31 7.32 5.14
CA THR A 94 -1.04 7.49 3.71
C THR A 94 0.45 7.35 3.39
N ILE A 95 1.32 8.00 4.16
CA ILE A 95 2.79 7.91 3.97
C ILE A 95 3.28 6.47 4.20
N THR A 96 2.76 5.79 5.22
CA THR A 96 3.10 4.40 5.52
C THR A 96 2.70 3.48 4.36
N LEU A 97 1.48 3.64 3.85
CA LEU A 97 0.98 2.88 2.70
C LEU A 97 1.87 3.09 1.45
N GLN A 98 2.15 4.35 1.11
CA GLN A 98 3.01 4.71 -0.02
C GLN A 98 4.43 4.14 0.10
N ASN A 99 5.01 4.14 1.29
CA ASN A 99 6.34 3.57 1.53
C ASN A 99 6.38 2.06 1.31
N ILE A 100 5.31 1.35 1.68
CA ILE A 100 5.22 -0.09 1.48
C ILE A 100 4.98 -0.43 0.01
N ASN A 101 4.12 0.33 -0.67
CA ASN A 101 3.95 0.19 -2.11
C ASN A 101 5.28 0.36 -2.82
N ARG A 102 6.04 1.40 -2.50
CA ARG A 102 7.36 1.63 -3.08
C ARG A 102 8.36 0.49 -2.80
N GLN A 103 8.40 -0.03 -1.57
CA GLN A 103 9.28 -1.16 -1.23
C GLN A 103 8.89 -2.42 -2.00
N THR A 104 7.58 -2.68 -2.11
CA THR A 104 7.03 -3.80 -2.88
C THR A 104 7.43 -3.67 -4.34
N ASP A 105 7.24 -2.50 -4.94
CA ASP A 105 7.59 -2.18 -6.31
C ASP A 105 9.08 -2.41 -6.61
N VAL A 106 9.96 -1.95 -5.73
CA VAL A 106 11.41 -2.09 -5.90
C VAL A 106 11.82 -3.56 -5.87
N LEU A 107 11.39 -4.29 -4.83
CA LEU A 107 11.70 -5.71 -4.70
C LEU A 107 11.13 -6.52 -5.86
N PHE A 108 9.94 -6.14 -6.32
CA PHE A 108 9.30 -6.81 -7.43
C PHE A 108 10.06 -6.58 -8.75
N LYS A 109 10.43 -5.32 -9.05
CA LYS A 109 11.27 -4.98 -10.21
C LYS A 109 12.62 -5.68 -10.16
N GLU A 110 13.23 -5.80 -8.99
CA GLU A 110 14.47 -6.56 -8.78
C GLU A 110 14.27 -8.05 -9.10
N LEU A 111 13.21 -8.67 -8.57
CA LEU A 111 12.89 -10.08 -8.82
C LEU A 111 12.63 -10.37 -10.29
N LEU A 112 11.85 -9.53 -10.98
CA LEU A 112 11.60 -9.70 -12.41
C LEU A 112 12.85 -9.54 -13.26
N ARG A 113 13.79 -8.69 -12.82
CA ARG A 113 15.08 -8.50 -13.48
C ARG A 113 16.02 -9.69 -13.25
N GLU A 114 16.07 -10.21 -12.02
CA GLU A 114 16.91 -11.36 -11.65
C GLU A 114 16.39 -12.66 -12.25
N TYR A 115 15.07 -12.77 -12.48
CA TYR A 115 14.41 -13.99 -12.95
C TYR A 115 13.51 -13.74 -14.18
N PRO A 116 14.07 -13.70 -15.40
CA PRO A 116 13.31 -13.43 -16.62
C PRO A 116 12.16 -14.42 -16.90
N SER A 117 12.29 -15.68 -16.47
CA SER A 117 11.23 -16.69 -16.56
C SER A 117 10.00 -16.33 -15.71
N LEU A 118 10.23 -15.74 -14.54
CA LEU A 118 9.18 -15.25 -13.66
C LEU A 118 8.46 -14.06 -14.32
N LYS A 119 9.22 -13.15 -14.95
CA LYS A 119 8.66 -12.03 -15.70
C LYS A 119 7.78 -12.49 -16.87
N ALA A 120 8.27 -13.42 -17.69
CA ALA A 120 7.50 -13.93 -18.83
C ALA A 120 6.19 -14.60 -18.39
N TRP A 121 6.18 -15.28 -17.24
CA TRP A 121 4.96 -15.81 -16.66
C TRP A 121 4.02 -14.69 -16.18
N PHE A 122 4.52 -13.68 -15.48
CA PHE A 122 3.69 -12.55 -15.07
C PHE A 122 3.04 -11.83 -16.25
N ASP A 123 3.83 -11.52 -17.27
CA ASP A 123 3.34 -10.87 -18.49
C ASP A 123 2.25 -11.74 -19.18
N SER A 124 2.25 -13.07 -18.99
CA SER A 124 1.23 -13.98 -19.56
C SER A 124 -0.09 -14.04 -18.79
N ILE A 125 -0.15 -13.52 -17.56
CA ILE A 125 -1.40 -13.48 -16.76
C ILE A 125 -2.19 -12.20 -17.04
N ASP A 126 -1.50 -11.09 -17.37
CA ASP A 126 -2.14 -9.82 -17.70
C ASP A 126 -2.81 -9.83 -19.10
N ASP A 127 -2.50 -10.82 -19.94
CA ASP A 127 -3.06 -11.01 -21.29
C ASP A 127 -4.34 -11.90 -21.32
N GLU A 128 -4.79 -12.44 -20.18
CA GLU A 128 -6.07 -13.19 -20.02
C GLU A 128 -7.18 -12.34 -19.36
#